data_AF-A0A7K9AUH3-F1
#
_entry.id   AF-A0A7K9AUH3-F1
#
_cell.length_a   1.000
_cell.length_b   1.000
_cell.length_c   1.000
_cell.angle_alpha   90.00
_cell.angle_beta   90.00
_cell.angle_gamma   90.00
#
_symmetry.space_group_name_H-M   'P 1'
#
loop_
_entity.id
_entity.type
_entity.pdbx_description
1 polymer ?
#
loop_
_entity_poly.entity_id
_entity_poly.type
_entity_poly.pdbx_seq_one_letter_code
_entity_poly.pdbx_strand_id
1 'polypeptide(L)'
;LRSALHHFRCPLCQDVATFQAEMFRLGIKIPDRDAAWEEEGAFDDHYRRHSSCDASACLCPAGREQAEEEGPWRLLLCDSCGSRGTHQRCSGLAEAAGTWECGDCAGPGTGEGHGGGQGPRAVLGGG
;
A
#
# COMPACT_ATOMS: atom_id res chain seq x y z
N LEU A 1 -26.85 3.46 -5.95
CA LEU A 1 -26.95 4.29 -7.17
C LEU A 1 -27.84 3.53 -8.15
N ARG A 2 -27.77 3.69 -9.47
CA ARG A 2 -28.46 2.79 -10.41
C ARG A 2 -27.39 2.01 -11.17
N SER A 3 -27.38 0.69 -11.01
CA SER A 3 -26.56 -0.29 -11.73
C SER A 3 -26.27 0.12 -13.18
N ALA A 4 -25.01 -0.06 -13.61
CA ALA A 4 -24.56 0.22 -14.98
C ALA A 4 -25.40 -0.49 -16.04
N LEU A 5 -26.04 -1.61 -15.67
CA LEU A 5 -26.97 -2.34 -16.52
C LEU A 5 -28.12 -1.44 -17.02
N HIS A 6 -28.66 -0.55 -16.19
CA HIS A 6 -29.77 0.32 -16.59
C HIS A 6 -29.38 1.41 -17.59
N HIS A 7 -28.07 1.66 -17.72
CA HIS A 7 -27.51 2.64 -18.66
C HIS A 7 -26.84 1.97 -19.87
N PHE A 8 -26.77 0.64 -19.89
CA PHE A 8 -26.16 -0.13 -20.95
C PHE A 8 -27.15 -0.35 -22.10
N ARG A 9 -27.07 0.52 -23.11
CA ARG A 9 -28.02 0.59 -24.22
C ARG A 9 -27.32 0.96 -25.51
N CYS A 10 -27.97 0.70 -26.64
CA CYS A 10 -27.44 1.06 -27.95
C CYS A 10 -27.17 2.58 -28.02
N PRO A 11 -25.95 3.02 -28.37
CA PRO A 11 -25.63 4.44 -28.45
C PRO A 11 -26.35 5.15 -29.62
N LEU A 12 -26.88 4.41 -30.59
CA LEU A 12 -27.52 4.96 -31.78
C LEU A 12 -29.03 5.12 -31.64
N CYS A 13 -29.72 4.10 -31.14
CA CYS A 13 -31.19 4.07 -31.08
C CYS A 13 -31.76 3.94 -29.67
N GLN A 14 -30.89 3.89 -28.64
CA GLN A 14 -31.27 3.70 -27.24
C GLN A 14 -32.02 2.39 -26.92
N ASP A 15 -32.09 1.45 -27.86
CA ASP A 15 -32.60 0.11 -27.59
C ASP A 15 -31.78 -0.57 -26.49
N VAL A 16 -32.48 -1.08 -25.49
CA VAL A 16 -31.89 -1.74 -24.32
C VAL A 16 -31.92 -3.25 -24.51
N ALA A 17 -33.08 -3.81 -24.86
CA ALA A 17 -33.30 -5.26 -24.81
C ALA A 17 -32.46 -6.01 -25.85
N THR A 18 -32.50 -5.60 -27.11
CA THR A 18 -31.76 -6.25 -28.20
C THR A 18 -30.26 -6.03 -28.01
N PHE A 19 -29.88 -4.79 -27.65
CA PHE A 19 -28.47 -4.45 -27.41
C PHE A 19 -27.86 -5.30 -26.28
N GLN A 20 -28.51 -5.38 -25.13
CA GLN A 20 -27.99 -6.16 -24.00
C GLN A 20 -27.93 -7.66 -24.32
N ALA A 21 -28.94 -8.20 -25.02
CA ALA A 21 -28.93 -9.60 -25.45
C ALA A 21 -27.76 -9.92 -26.39
N GLU A 22 -27.48 -9.04 -27.36
CA GLU A 22 -26.34 -9.21 -28.26
C GLU A 22 -25.00 -9.05 -27.55
N MET A 23 -24.87 -8.07 -26.65
CA MET A 23 -23.65 -7.90 -25.85
C MET A 23 -23.40 -9.13 -24.97
N PHE A 24 -24.45 -9.70 -24.36
CA PHE A 24 -24.35 -10.95 -23.62
C PHE A 24 -23.91 -12.11 -24.51
N ARG A 25 -24.48 -12.25 -25.71
CA ARG A 25 -24.08 -13.26 -26.70
C ARG A 25 -22.61 -13.11 -27.12
N LEU A 26 -22.09 -11.88 -27.14
CA LEU A 26 -20.68 -11.57 -27.40
C LEU A 26 -19.77 -11.76 -26.17
N GLY A 27 -20.30 -12.20 -25.03
CA GLY A 27 -19.53 -12.45 -23.79
C GLY A 27 -19.43 -11.24 -22.86
N ILE A 28 -20.14 -10.15 -23.14
CA ILE A 28 -20.17 -8.94 -22.30
C ILE A 28 -21.43 -9.00 -21.42
N LYS A 29 -21.25 -9.40 -20.16
CA LYS A 29 -22.31 -9.41 -19.15
C LYS A 29 -22.12 -8.28 -18.16
N ILE A 30 -23.08 -7.36 -18.07
CA ILE A 30 -23.14 -6.40 -16.97
C ILE A 30 -24.08 -6.95 -15.88
N PRO A 31 -23.60 -7.20 -14.66
CA PRO A 31 -24.44 -7.70 -13.58
C PRO A 31 -25.41 -6.61 -13.12
N ASP A 32 -26.61 -7.02 -12.70
CA ASP A 32 -27.56 -6.10 -12.08
C ASP A 32 -27.21 -5.88 -10.61
N ARG A 33 -26.16 -5.09 -10.38
CA ARG A 33 -25.73 -4.64 -9.05
C ARG A 33 -25.01 -3.31 -9.16
N ASP A 34 -25.02 -2.55 -8.08
CA ASP A 34 -24.13 -1.40 -7.94
C ASP A 34 -22.68 -1.88 -8.04
N ALA A 35 -21.79 -0.98 -8.45
CA ALA A 35 -20.40 -1.37 -8.60
C ALA A 35 -19.83 -1.73 -7.23
N ALA A 36 -18.98 -2.76 -7.15
CA ALA A 36 -18.46 -3.24 -5.87
C ALA A 36 -17.74 -2.14 -5.05
N TRP A 37 -17.27 -1.08 -5.73
CA TRP A 37 -16.64 0.08 -5.13
C TRP A 37 -17.63 1.09 -4.50
N GLU A 38 -18.91 1.01 -4.85
CA GLU A 38 -19.99 1.80 -4.23
C GLU A 38 -20.56 1.12 -2.98
N GLU A 39 -20.08 -0.08 -2.64
CA GLU A 39 -20.43 -0.75 -1.39
C GLU A 39 -19.86 0.01 -0.18
N GLU A 40 -20.62 0.04 0.91
CA GLU A 40 -20.23 0.75 2.13
C GLU A 40 -18.92 0.16 2.68
N GLY A 41 -17.89 0.99 2.84
CA GLY A 41 -16.56 0.55 3.29
C GLY A 41 -15.68 -0.12 2.22
N ALA A 42 -16.08 -0.16 0.94
CA ALA A 42 -15.29 -0.76 -0.14
C ALA A 42 -13.87 -0.18 -0.30
N PHE A 43 -13.64 1.03 0.21
CA PHE A 43 -12.35 1.71 0.20
C PHE A 43 -11.79 2.02 1.59
N ASP A 44 -12.38 1.51 2.67
CA ASP A 44 -11.92 1.80 4.04
C ASP A 44 -10.45 1.45 4.25
N ASP A 45 -10.00 0.35 3.63
CA ASP A 45 -8.60 -0.06 3.64
C ASP A 45 -7.69 0.90 2.85
N HIS A 46 -8.18 1.50 1.75
CA HIS A 46 -7.41 2.48 0.97
C HIS A 46 -7.17 3.79 1.73
N TYR A 47 -8.03 4.14 2.71
CA TYR A 47 -7.82 5.30 3.55
C TYR A 47 -6.84 5.03 4.72
N ARG A 48 -6.52 3.76 5.00
CA ARG A 48 -5.54 3.42 6.03
C ARG A 48 -4.14 3.68 5.50
N ARG A 49 -3.53 4.74 6.02
CA ARG A 49 -2.10 4.97 5.83
C ARG A 49 -1.33 3.87 6.54
N HIS A 50 -0.21 3.45 5.94
CA HIS A 50 0.74 2.61 6.63
C HIS A 50 1.14 3.27 7.97
N SER A 51 1.14 2.50 9.06
CA SER A 51 1.28 3.05 10.41
C SER A 51 2.28 2.27 11.28
N SER A 52 3.16 1.48 10.66
CA SER A 52 4.17 0.69 11.36
C SER A 52 5.58 0.97 10.85
N CYS A 53 6.59 0.60 11.63
CA CYS A 53 7.99 0.67 11.24
C CYS A 53 8.47 -0.65 10.61
N ASP A 54 8.87 -0.58 9.34
CA ASP A 54 9.37 -1.68 8.52
C ASP A 54 10.89 -1.86 8.57
N ALA A 55 11.61 -1.08 9.40
CA ALA A 55 13.04 -1.23 9.56
C ALA A 55 13.37 -2.66 10.03
N SER A 56 14.43 -3.28 9.50
CA SER A 56 14.80 -4.66 9.87
C SER A 56 14.94 -4.82 11.40
N ALA A 57 15.58 -3.86 12.05
CA ALA A 57 15.62 -3.72 13.51
C ALA A 57 14.96 -2.39 13.94
N CYS A 58 13.80 -2.47 14.59
CA CYS A 58 13.16 -1.30 15.19
C CYS A 58 13.84 -0.95 16.53
N LEU A 59 14.17 0.32 16.70
CA LEU A 59 14.81 0.86 17.90
C LEU A 59 13.81 1.52 18.87
N CYS A 60 12.54 1.66 18.47
CA CYS A 60 11.51 2.32 19.27
C CYS A 60 11.19 1.49 20.53
N PRO A 61 11.38 2.02 21.75
CA PRO A 61 11.06 1.29 22.98
C PRO A 61 9.57 0.95 23.11
N ALA A 62 8.70 1.73 22.48
CA ALA A 62 7.25 1.54 22.54
C ALA A 62 6.73 0.52 21.52
N GLY A 63 7.57 0.04 20.60
CA GLY A 63 7.20 -0.93 19.56
C GLY A 63 7.12 -0.33 18.16
N ARG A 64 6.79 -1.18 17.17
CA ARG A 64 6.82 -0.83 15.74
C ARG A 64 5.58 -0.04 15.31
N GLU A 65 4.47 -0.26 16.00
CA GLU A 65 3.14 0.30 15.74
C GLU A 65 2.95 1.67 16.42
N GLN A 66 3.89 2.08 17.27
CA GLN A 66 3.84 3.35 17.99
C GLN A 66 4.62 4.41 17.24
N ALA A 67 4.05 5.60 17.07
CA ALA A 67 4.70 6.73 16.42
C ALA A 67 4.34 8.04 17.15
N GLU A 68 5.32 8.92 17.29
CA GLU A 68 5.12 10.28 17.79
C GLU A 68 4.75 11.22 16.63
N GLU A 69 4.14 12.36 16.93
CA GLU A 69 3.87 13.40 15.92
C GLU A 69 5.17 14.06 15.46
N GLU A 70 6.07 14.32 16.40
CA GLU A 70 7.38 14.94 16.19
C GLU A 70 8.48 14.18 16.96
N GLY A 71 9.74 14.42 16.60
CA GLY A 71 10.89 13.82 17.26
C GLY A 71 11.36 12.50 16.63
N PRO A 72 12.29 11.78 17.29
CA PRO A 72 13.02 10.65 16.69
C PRO A 72 12.13 9.43 16.40
N TRP A 73 10.96 9.36 17.03
CA TRP A 73 9.99 8.28 16.88
C TRP A 73 8.80 8.67 16.00
N ARG A 74 8.86 9.80 15.30
CA ARG A 74 7.90 10.07 14.22
C ARG A 74 8.06 9.07 13.10
N LEU A 75 6.93 8.68 12.51
CA LEU A 75 6.91 7.75 11.39
C LEU A 75 7.05 8.51 10.07
N LEU A 76 8.08 8.17 9.31
CA LEU A 76 8.26 8.63 7.94
C LEU A 76 7.71 7.56 7.00
N LEU A 77 6.83 7.98 6.09
CA LEU A 77 6.35 7.12 5.00
C LEU A 77 7.21 7.33 3.77
N CYS A 78 7.34 6.28 2.95
CA CYS A 78 8.05 6.37 1.68
C CYS A 78 7.36 7.41 0.80
N ASP A 79 8.10 8.43 0.34
CA ASP A 79 7.56 9.54 -0.46
C ASP A 79 7.00 9.05 -1.82
N SER A 80 7.57 7.98 -2.36
CA SER A 80 7.20 7.47 -3.68
C SER A 80 6.03 6.47 -3.66
N CYS A 81 5.89 5.62 -2.63
CA CYS A 81 4.85 4.59 -2.59
C CYS A 81 3.87 4.68 -1.41
N GLY A 82 4.24 5.35 -0.31
CA GLY A 82 3.43 5.42 0.92
C GLY A 82 3.14 4.08 1.62
N SER A 83 3.56 2.94 1.04
CA SER A 83 3.21 1.59 1.49
C SER A 83 4.18 1.04 2.53
N ARG A 84 5.30 1.74 2.76
CA ARG A 84 6.30 1.40 3.76
C ARG A 84 6.54 2.57 4.69
N GLY A 85 6.88 2.26 5.93
CA GLY A 85 7.18 3.25 6.97
C GLY A 85 8.45 2.92 7.74
N THR A 86 9.07 3.94 8.32
CA THR A 86 10.18 3.77 9.25
C THR A 86 10.15 4.89 10.28
N HIS A 87 10.55 4.61 11.52
CA HIS A 87 10.84 5.71 12.43
C HIS A 87 12.04 6.48 11.92
N GLN A 88 12.04 7.79 12.10
CA GLN A 88 13.15 8.65 11.70
C GLN A 88 14.49 8.15 12.27
N ARG A 89 14.52 7.73 13.54
CA ARG A 89 15.73 7.15 14.14
C ARG A 89 16.09 5.75 13.59
N CYS A 90 15.11 4.99 13.14
CA CYS A 90 15.31 3.66 12.57
C CYS A 90 15.85 3.71 11.13
N SER A 91 15.64 4.81 10.39
CA SER A 91 16.22 5.01 9.06
C SER A 91 17.64 5.54 9.06
N GLY A 92 18.14 6.01 10.22
CA GLY A 92 19.45 6.66 10.31
C GLY A 92 19.50 8.03 9.63
N LEU A 93 18.34 8.62 9.29
CA LEU A 93 18.27 9.97 8.76
C LEU A 93 18.58 11.01 9.86
N ALA A 94 19.22 12.11 9.45
CA ALA A 94 19.41 13.26 10.33
C ALA A 94 18.06 13.93 10.63
N GLU A 95 17.95 14.58 11.80
CA GLU A 95 16.70 15.22 12.26
C GLU A 95 16.13 16.28 11.30
N ALA A 96 16.97 16.87 10.45
CA ALA A 96 16.57 17.86 9.46
C ALA A 96 16.06 17.25 8.13
N ALA A 97 16.19 15.94 7.93
CA ALA A 97 15.73 15.28 6.71
C ALA A 97 14.20 15.10 6.76
N GLY A 98 13.50 15.79 5.86
CA GLY A 98 12.04 15.77 5.80
C GLY A 98 11.43 14.60 5.01
N THR A 99 12.22 13.91 4.19
CA THR A 99 11.75 12.86 3.27
C THR A 99 12.56 11.57 3.42
N TRP A 100 11.90 10.44 3.15
CA TRP A 100 12.50 9.12 3.17
C TRP A 100 11.92 8.29 2.02
N GLU A 101 12.76 7.47 1.38
CA GLU A 101 12.33 6.49 0.39
C GLU A 101 12.72 5.09 0.87
N CYS A 102 11.85 4.11 0.64
CA CYS A 102 12.16 2.73 0.96
C CYS A 102 13.15 2.13 -0.05
N GLY A 103 13.81 1.02 0.32
CA GLY A 103 14.81 0.38 -0.55
C GLY A 103 14.28 -0.10 -1.91
N ASP A 104 12.97 -0.30 -2.06
CA ASP A 104 12.34 -0.68 -3.33
C ASP A 104 12.12 0.53 -4.25
N CYS A 105 11.99 1.74 -3.69
CA CYS A 105 11.75 2.98 -4.42
C CYS A 105 13.01 3.81 -4.61
N ALA A 106 13.96 3.72 -3.66
CA ALA A 106 15.23 4.39 -3.71
C ALA A 106 16.02 3.96 -4.96
N GLY A 107 16.48 4.93 -5.76
CA GLY A 107 17.30 4.65 -6.93
C GLY A 107 18.63 3.96 -6.56
N PRO A 108 19.31 3.31 -7.53
CA PRO A 108 20.56 2.58 -7.30
C PRO A 108 21.77 3.43 -6.83
N GLY A 109 21.57 4.73 -6.55
CA GLY A 109 22.58 5.66 -6.06
C GLY A 109 22.40 6.15 -4.61
N THR A 110 21.38 5.67 -3.88
CA THR A 110 21.11 6.12 -2.49
C THR A 110 21.20 4.99 -1.45
N GLY A 111 21.66 3.80 -1.85
CA GLY A 111 21.77 2.62 -1.00
C GLY A 111 23.20 2.25 -0.61
N GLU A 112 23.90 3.07 0.16
CA GLU A 112 25.04 2.61 0.97
C GLU A 112 24.73 2.78 2.46
N GLY A 113 23.76 2.00 2.93
CA GLY A 113 23.61 1.66 4.34
C GLY A 113 24.18 0.26 4.56
N HIS A 114 25.37 0.18 5.14
CA HIS A 114 26.04 -1.06 5.55
C HIS A 114 25.13 -1.93 6.44
N GLY A 115 24.47 -2.93 5.85
CA GLY A 115 23.84 -4.04 6.56
C GLY A 115 24.71 -5.28 6.44
N GLY A 116 25.91 -5.24 7.03
CA GLY A 116 26.86 -6.34 7.03
C GLY A 116 26.23 -7.62 7.58
N GLY A 117 26.00 -8.59 6.69
CA GLY A 117 25.66 -9.95 7.08
C GLY A 117 26.83 -10.59 7.82
N GLN A 118 26.67 -10.81 9.12
CA GLN A 118 27.39 -11.84 9.86
C GLN A 118 26.33 -12.66 10.58
N GLY A 119 25.98 -13.79 9.97
CA GLY A 119 25.09 -14.77 10.58
C GLY A 119 25.64 -15.23 11.93
N PRO A 120 24.78 -15.67 12.86
CA PRO A 120 25.26 -16.23 14.12
C PRO A 120 26.06 -17.50 13.81
N ARG A 121 27.34 -17.51 14.20
CA ARG A 121 28.15 -18.73 14.28
C ARG A 121 27.45 -19.67 15.25
N ALA A 122 27.08 -20.86 14.77
CA ALA A 122 26.59 -21.94 15.61
C ALA A 122 27.60 -22.25 16.71
N VAL A 123 27.19 -22.09 17.96
CA VAL A 123 27.89 -22.65 19.12
C VAL A 123 27.49 -24.13 19.18
N LEU A 124 28.34 -25.00 18.65
CA LEU A 124 28.26 -26.43 18.94
C LEU A 124 28.83 -26.64 20.33
N GLY A 125 27.95 -26.91 21.29
CA GLY A 125 28.32 -27.38 22.62
C GLY A 125 28.50 -28.90 22.65
N GLY A 126 29.45 -29.34 23.47
CA GLY A 126 29.32 -30.56 24.27
C GLY A 126 29.99 -31.82 23.74
N GLY A 127 31.07 -32.21 24.42
CA GLY A 127 31.76 -33.49 24.37
C GLY A 127 32.97 -33.45 25.29
#